data_AF-A0A973ML36-F1
#
_entry.id   AF-A0A973ML36-F1
#
_cell.length_a   1.000
_cell.length_b   1.000
_cell.length_c   1.000
_cell.angle_alpha   90.00
_cell.angle_beta   90.00
_cell.angle_gamma   90.00
#
_symmetry.space_group_name_H-M   'P 1'
#
loop_
_entity.id
_entity.type
_entity.pdbx_description
1 polymer ?
#
loop_
_entity_poly.entity_id
_entity_poly.type
_entity_poly.pdbx_seq_one_letter_code
_entity_poly.pdbx_strand_id
1 'polypeptide(L)'
;MLRARKARQSAGIARKITTHWMRHFFASAGRARGVPVTDMAEWLGHRDPKITLQTYAHVMPDAPDRLRSVMDAVFNLETELSLPLEFEAIVEAA
;
A
#
# COMPACT_ATOMS: atom_id res chain seq x y z
N MET A 1 17.85 0.80 20.57
CA MET A 1 17.51 -0.64 20.71
C MET A 1 16.92 -1.02 22.07
N LEU A 2 17.39 -0.47 23.20
CA LEU A 2 16.93 -0.86 24.56
C LEU A 2 15.42 -0.67 24.81
N ARG A 3 14.82 0.40 24.27
CA ARG A 3 13.39 0.73 24.43
C ARG A 3 12.45 -0.30 23.79
N ALA A 4 12.75 -0.74 22.56
CA ALA A 4 11.96 -1.76 21.87
C ALA A 4 11.99 -3.12 22.58
N ARG A 5 13.13 -3.48 23.18
CA ARG A 5 13.27 -4.71 23.98
C ARG A 5 12.38 -4.67 25.23
N LYS A 6 12.37 -3.55 25.95
CA LYS A 6 11.54 -3.37 27.15
C LYS A 6 10.06 -3.41 26.80
N ALA A 7 9.65 -2.67 25.77
CA ALA A 7 8.26 -2.69 25.27
C ALA A 7 7.80 -4.10 24.88
N ARG A 8 8.64 -4.86 24.17
CA ARG A 8 8.38 -6.26 23.82
C ARG A 8 8.14 -7.15 25.05
N GLN A 9 8.98 -7.01 26.07
CA GLN A 9 8.86 -7.77 27.32
C GLN A 9 7.57 -7.41 28.06
N SER A 10 7.27 -6.12 28.18
CA SER A 10 6.03 -5.63 28.81
C SER A 10 4.78 -6.08 28.06
N ALA A 11 4.83 -6.22 26.74
CA ALA A 11 3.74 -6.72 25.91
C ALA A 11 3.61 -8.26 25.89
N GLY A 12 4.43 -9.01 26.64
CA GLY A 12 4.38 -10.47 26.67
C GLY A 12 4.78 -11.17 25.36
N ILE A 13 5.46 -10.46 24.45
CA ILE A 13 5.79 -11.00 23.13
C ILE A 13 7.05 -11.87 23.24
N ALA A 14 6.87 -13.19 23.21
CA ALA A 14 7.96 -14.16 23.33
C ALA A 14 8.95 -14.10 22.14
N ARG A 15 8.46 -13.85 20.92
CA ARG A 15 9.29 -13.79 19.70
C ARG A 15 10.27 -12.60 19.75
N LYS A 16 11.46 -12.77 19.19
CA LYS A 16 12.43 -11.68 19.03
C LYS A 16 11.96 -10.74 17.93
N ILE A 17 11.55 -9.53 18.31
CA ILE A 17 11.23 -8.46 17.36
C ILE A 17 12.34 -7.42 17.34
N THR A 18 12.59 -6.85 16.17
CA THR A 18 13.48 -5.69 15.99
C THR A 18 12.66 -4.48 15.58
N THR A 19 13.24 -3.28 15.63
CA THR A 19 12.60 -2.06 15.12
C THR A 19 12.28 -2.15 13.62
N HIS A 20 12.97 -3.00 12.87
CA HIS A 20 12.69 -3.25 11.46
C HIS A 20 11.29 -3.85 11.23
N TRP A 21 10.78 -4.63 12.19
CA TRP A 21 9.42 -5.17 12.12
C TRP A 21 8.35 -4.06 12.11
N MET A 22 8.60 -2.93 12.78
CA MET A 22 7.67 -1.80 12.74
C MET A 22 7.63 -1.18 11.34
N ARG A 23 8.77 -1.12 10.65
CA ARG A 23 8.84 -0.68 9.25
C ARG A 23 8.07 -1.63 8.34
N HIS A 24 8.22 -2.94 8.52
CA HIS A 24 7.42 -3.93 7.79
C HIS A 24 5.93 -3.78 8.06
N PHE A 25 5.52 -3.65 9.32
CA PHE A 25 4.12 -3.44 9.68
C PHE A 25 3.54 -2.20 9.01
N PHE A 26 4.24 -1.06 9.10
CA PHE A 26 3.84 0.19 8.48
C PHE A 26 3.64 0.04 6.96
N ALA A 27 4.63 -0.55 6.28
CA ALA A 27 4.57 -0.75 4.84
C ALA A 27 3.46 -1.72 4.41
N SER A 28 3.34 -2.85 5.09
CA SER A 28 2.30 -3.84 4.80
C SER A 28 0.89 -3.29 5.06
N ALA A 29 0.69 -2.55 6.14
CA ALA A 29 -0.60 -1.95 6.47
C ALA A 29 -1.02 -0.87 5.45
N GLY A 30 -0.09 0.00 5.05
CA GLY A 30 -0.34 1.00 4.02
C GLY A 30 -0.68 0.37 2.67
N ARG A 31 0.14 -0.60 2.23
CA ARG A 31 -0.11 -1.33 0.98
C ARG A 31 -1.45 -2.05 1.01
N ALA A 32 -1.77 -2.82 2.05
CA ALA A 32 -3.04 -3.53 2.16
C ALA A 32 -4.28 -2.62 2.07
N ARG A 33 -4.16 -1.34 2.42
CA ARG A 33 -5.22 -0.32 2.28
C ARG A 33 -5.21 0.42 0.94
N GLY A 34 -4.41 -0.03 -0.03
CA GLY A 34 -4.37 0.54 -1.37
C GLY A 34 -3.47 1.77 -1.54
N VAL A 35 -2.64 2.13 -0.54
CA VAL A 35 -1.69 3.25 -0.70
C VAL A 35 -0.72 2.93 -1.85
N PRO A 36 -0.53 3.82 -2.83
CA PRO A 36 0.35 3.60 -3.98
C PRO A 36 1.77 3.19 -3.61
N VAL A 37 2.42 2.42 -4.49
CA VAL A 37 3.75 1.85 -4.21
C VAL A 37 4.83 2.94 -4.23
N THR A 38 4.63 3.97 -5.04
CA THR A 38 5.45 5.18 -5.14
C THR A 38 5.43 5.95 -3.84
N ASP A 39 4.23 6.22 -3.31
CA ASP A 39 4.04 6.97 -2.08
C ASP A 39 4.62 6.21 -0.90
N MET A 40 4.37 4.89 -0.83
CA MET A 40 5.00 4.05 0.18
C MET A 40 6.52 4.02 0.05
N ALA A 41 7.07 4.02 -1.16
CA ALA A 41 8.52 4.08 -1.37
C ALA A 41 9.10 5.40 -0.87
N GLU A 42 8.42 6.52 -1.11
CA GLU A 42 8.80 7.84 -0.62
C GLU A 42 8.77 7.90 0.91
N TRP A 43 7.67 7.49 1.55
CA TRP A 43 7.56 7.40 3.02
C TRP A 43 8.65 6.52 3.64
N LEU A 44 9.06 5.47 2.93
CA LEU A 44 10.11 4.56 3.37
C LEU A 44 11.52 5.11 3.06
N GLY A 45 11.66 6.13 2.23
CA GLY A 45 12.95 6.67 1.77
C GLY A 45 13.68 5.74 0.81
N HIS A 46 12.95 4.94 0.03
CA HIS A 46 13.54 4.10 -1.02
C HIS A 46 13.80 4.94 -2.28
N ARG A 47 15.06 4.94 -2.75
CA ARG A 47 15.42 5.58 -4.03
C ARG A 47 14.76 4.93 -5.24
N ASP A 48 14.51 3.62 -5.16
CA ASP A 48 13.84 2.86 -6.21
C ASP A 48 12.54 2.24 -5.65
N PRO A 49 11.35 2.63 -6.14
CA PRO A 49 10.08 2.03 -5.76
C PRO A 49 9.98 0.53 -5.98
N LYS A 50 10.81 -0.05 -6.87
CA LYS A 50 10.88 -1.51 -7.08
C LYS A 50 11.23 -2.26 -5.80
N ILE A 51 12.02 -1.65 -4.90
CA ILE A 51 12.35 -2.25 -3.60
C ILE A 51 11.08 -2.46 -2.78
N THR A 52 10.21 -1.45 -2.73
CA THR A 52 8.91 -1.53 -2.05
C THR A 52 8.00 -2.56 -2.71
N LEU A 53 7.94 -2.55 -4.04
CA LEU A 53 7.14 -3.49 -4.81
C LEU A 53 7.55 -4.94 -4.53
N GLN A 54 8.83 -5.26 -4.70
CA GLN A 54 9.36 -6.61 -4.48
C GLN A 54 9.13 -7.09 -3.05
N THR A 55 9.28 -6.20 -2.07
CA THR A 55 9.14 -6.55 -0.66
C THR A 55 7.68 -6.74 -0.23
N TYR A 56 6.75 -5.91 -0.74
CA TYR A 56 5.39 -5.80 -0.21
C TYR A 56 4.27 -6.09 -1.22
N ALA A 57 4.56 -6.56 -2.45
CA ALA A 57 3.52 -6.91 -3.42
C ALA A 57 2.57 -8.00 -2.90
N HIS A 58 3.08 -8.94 -2.09
CA HIS A 58 2.32 -10.09 -1.59
C HIS A 58 1.17 -9.72 -0.62
N VAL A 59 1.17 -8.52 -0.03
CA VAL A 59 0.08 -8.09 0.89
C VAL A 59 -1.11 -7.48 0.15
N MET A 60 -1.15 -7.62 -1.19
CA MET A 60 -2.23 -7.15 -2.06
C MET A 60 -2.99 -8.28 -2.76
N PRO A 61 -3.38 -9.38 -2.08
CA PRO A 61 -4.01 -10.52 -2.75
C PRO A 61 -5.33 -10.14 -3.45
N ASP A 62 -6.12 -9.26 -2.83
CA ASP A 62 -7.47 -8.91 -3.32
C ASP A 62 -7.46 -7.69 -4.26
N ALA A 63 -6.31 -7.32 -4.84
CA ALA A 63 -6.24 -6.18 -5.74
C ALA A 63 -7.19 -6.29 -6.96
N PRO A 64 -7.32 -7.45 -7.63
CA PRO A 64 -8.26 -7.62 -8.73
C PRO A 64 -9.72 -7.45 -8.30
N ASP A 65 -10.09 -7.99 -7.13
CA ASP A 65 -11.47 -7.93 -6.65
C ASP A 65 -11.86 -6.52 -6.17
N ARG A 66 -10.93 -5.79 -5.56
CA ARG A 66 -11.12 -4.36 -5.27
C ARG A 66 -11.31 -3.54 -6.54
N LEU A 67 -10.51 -3.78 -7.57
CA LEU A 67 -10.67 -3.11 -8.85
C LEU A 67 -12.04 -3.41 -9.46
N ARG A 68 -12.47 -4.69 -9.44
CA ARG A 68 -13.80 -5.08 -9.92
C ARG A 68 -14.90 -4.32 -9.17
N SER A 69 -14.83 -4.30 -7.85
CA SER A 69 -15.82 -3.61 -7.01
C SER A 69 -15.90 -2.10 -7.31
N VAL A 70 -14.76 -1.45 -7.57
CA VAL A 70 -14.72 -0.04 -7.97
C VAL A 70 -15.37 0.15 -9.35
N MET A 71 -15.03 -0.69 -10.32
CA MET A 71 -15.62 -0.60 -11.66
C MET A 71 -17.13 -0.85 -11.65
N ASP A 72 -17.60 -1.84 -10.88
CA ASP A 72 -19.03 -2.14 -10.74
C ASP A 72 -19.78 -0.91 -10.17
N ALA A 73 -19.24 -0.26 -9.14
CA ALA A 73 -19.83 0.95 -8.57
C ALA A 73 -19.88 2.12 -9.58
N VAL A 74 -18.83 2.27 -10.41
CA VAL A 74 -18.80 3.30 -11.47
C VAL A 74 -19.85 3.02 -12.54
N PHE A 75 -19.95 1.78 -13.02
CA PHE A 75 -20.93 1.41 -14.05
C PHE A 75 -22.38 1.43 -13.55
N ASN A 76 -22.60 1.19 -12.26
CA ASN A 76 -23.91 1.32 -11.61
C ASN A 76 -24.25 2.76 -11.20
N LEU A 77 -23.37 3.74 -11.46
CA LEU A 77 -23.53 5.15 -11.08
C LEU A 77 -23.67 5.36 -9.56
N GLU A 78 -23.11 4.45 -8.76
CA GLU A 78 -23.11 4.53 -7.28
C GLU A 78 -21.95 5.38 -6.76
N THR A 79 -20.92 5.59 -7.59
CA THR A 79 -19.78 6.47 -7.28
C THR A 79 -19.40 7.30 -8.50
N GLU A 80 -18.97 8.54 -8.26
CA GLU A 80 -18.43 9.40 -9.31
C GLU A 80 -16.93 9.13 -9.50
N LEU A 81 -16.50 8.97 -10.75
CA LEU A 81 -15.10 8.78 -11.08
C LEU A 81 -14.48 10.13 -11.47
N SER A 82 -13.85 10.78 -10.49
CA SER A 82 -13.07 12.00 -10.72
C SER A 82 -11.69 11.62 -11.27
N LEU A 83 -11.53 11.63 -12.59
CA LEU A 83 -10.22 11.54 -13.24
C LEU A 83 -9.74 12.96 -13.60
N PRO A 84 -8.43 13.25 -13.44
CA PRO A 84 -7.87 14.45 -14.04
C PRO A 84 -8.04 14.35 -15.58
N LEU A 85 -8.55 15.44 -16.18
CA LEU A 85 -8.99 15.57 -17.58
C LEU A 85 -7.93 15.22 -18.65
N GLU A 86 -6.70 14.86 -18.29
CA GLU A 86 -5.65 14.54 -19.25
C GLU A 86 -5.89 13.21 -20.01
N PHE A 87 -6.88 12.40 -19.61
CA PHE A 87 -7.21 11.15 -20.30
C PHE A 87 -8.04 11.35 -21.57
N GLU A 88 -8.77 12.46 -21.72
CA GLU A 88 -9.63 12.68 -22.90
C GLU A 88 -8.82 12.93 -24.20
N ALA A 89 -7.57 13.38 -24.09
CA ALA A 89 -6.77 13.77 -25.26
C ALA A 89 -6.24 12.60 -26.11
N ILE A 90 -6.30 11.35 -25.62
CA ILE A 90 -5.67 10.20 -26.32
C ILE A 90 -6.67 9.45 -27.21
N VAL A 91 -7.99 9.59 -26.98
CA VAL A 91 -9.00 8.81 -27.71
C VAL A 91 -9.43 9.48 -29.02
N GLU A 92 -9.27 10.80 -29.17
CA GLU A 92 -9.63 11.51 -30.41
C GLU A 92 -8.60 11.39 -31.56
N ALA A 93 -7.46 10.73 -31.34
CA ALA A 93 -6.35 10.67 -32.30
C ALA A 93 -6.15 9.31 -33.01
N ALA A 94 -7.11 8.38 -32.94
CA ALA A 94 -7.04 7.07 -33.60
C ALA A 94 -8.24 6.84 -34.53
#